data_AF-A0A1F6WPX4-F1
#
_entry.id   AF-A0A1F6WPX4-F1
#
_cell.length_a   1.000
_cell.length_b   1.000
_cell.length_c   1.000
_cell.angle_alpha   90.00
_cell.angle_beta   90.00
_cell.angle_gamma   90.00
#
_symmetry.space_group_name_H-M   'P 1'
#
loop_
_entity.id
_entity.type
_entity.pdbx_description
1 polymer ?
#
loop_
_entity_poly.entity_id
_entity_poly.type
_entity_poly.pdbx_seq_one_letter_code
_entity_poly.pdbx_strand_id
1 'polypeptide(L)'
;MQNPNFIQVTNPDGTRGSVKLPHGITNYLIDIDGTICDDIPNEEPERIPKAMEIAGAKEKINSYYEAGHIITFFTSRLESTREITEKWLNDHGFKYHQMIMNKPRGGNYHLIDDKPVVATQFVNWESL
;
A
#
# COMPACT_ATOMS: atom_id res chain seq x y z
N MET A 1 -6.50 -14.02 6.51
CA MET A 1 -5.21 -13.31 6.39
C MET A 1 -4.12 -14.28 6.80
N GLN A 2 -3.14 -14.57 5.94
CA GLN A 2 -1.90 -15.19 6.43
C GLN A 2 -1.21 -14.13 7.30
N ASN A 3 -0.96 -14.45 8.58
CA ASN A 3 -0.17 -13.57 9.41
C ASN A 3 1.25 -13.51 8.84
N PRO A 4 1.85 -12.32 8.66
CA PRO A 4 3.26 -12.24 8.35
C PRO A 4 4.06 -13.01 9.40
N ASN A 5 5.06 -13.76 8.97
CA ASN A 5 5.98 -14.44 9.88
C ASN A 5 6.88 -13.41 10.57
N PHE A 6 6.34 -12.76 11.59
CA PHE A 6 7.05 -11.74 12.36
C PHE A 6 8.17 -12.35 13.22
N ILE A 7 9.33 -11.70 13.22
CA ILE A 7 10.44 -12.02 14.12
C ILE A 7 10.19 -11.31 15.45
N GLN A 8 10.09 -12.10 16.53
CA GLN A 8 9.98 -11.59 17.89
C GLN A 8 11.30 -10.94 18.32
N VAL A 9 11.22 -9.82 19.04
CA VAL A 9 12.39 -9.06 19.50
C VAL A 9 12.35 -8.96 21.02
N THR A 10 13.51 -9.19 21.64
CA THR A 10 13.74 -8.94 23.07
C THR A 10 14.75 -7.82 23.20
N ASN A 11 14.43 -6.82 24.01
CA ASN A 11 15.29 -5.68 24.30
C ASN A 11 16.43 -6.08 25.25
N PRO A 12 17.52 -5.29 25.36
CA PRO A 12 18.63 -5.59 26.26
C PRO A 12 18.24 -5.73 27.74
N ASP A 13 17.16 -5.08 28.17
CA ASP A 13 16.61 -5.14 29.53
C ASP A 13 15.69 -6.36 29.79
N GLY A 14 15.52 -7.23 28.79
CA GLY A 14 14.66 -8.42 28.86
C GLY A 14 13.19 -8.16 28.53
N THR A 15 12.79 -6.92 28.24
CA THR A 15 11.42 -6.59 27.81
C THR A 15 11.17 -6.98 26.34
N ARG A 16 9.91 -7.06 25.91
CA ARG A 16 9.55 -7.32 24.51
C ARG A 16 9.69 -6.03 23.68
N GLY A 17 10.44 -6.11 22.59
CA GLY A 17 10.53 -5.05 21.58
C GLY A 17 9.46 -5.19 20.50
N SER A 18 9.32 -4.16 19.65
CA SER A 18 8.49 -4.23 18.44
C SER A 18 8.99 -5.33 17.51
N VAL A 19 8.06 -6.12 16.97
CA VAL A 19 8.38 -7.18 16.02
C VAL A 19 9.04 -6.64 14.75
N LYS A 20 9.80 -7.49 14.06
CA LYS A 20 10.46 -7.17 12.78
C LYS A 20 9.96 -8.08 11.67
N LEU A 21 10.10 -7.62 10.43
CA LEU A 21 9.93 -8.46 9.26
C LEU A 21 11.15 -9.38 9.06
N PRO A 22 10.97 -10.56 8.44
CA PRO A 22 12.07 -11.37 7.96
C PRO A 22 12.98 -10.60 7.01
N HIS A 23 14.24 -11.01 6.94
CA HIS A 23 15.20 -10.42 6.01
C HIS A 23 14.71 -10.52 4.56
N GLY A 24 14.80 -9.43 3.80
CA GLY A 24 14.35 -9.35 2.42
C GLY A 24 12.85 -9.12 2.23
N ILE A 25 12.06 -9.12 3.31
CA ILE A 25 10.64 -8.81 3.27
C ILE A 25 10.41 -7.32 3.55
N THR A 26 9.50 -6.73 2.79
CA THR A 26 9.22 -5.28 2.79
C THR A 26 7.74 -5.07 3.08
N ASN A 27 7.44 -4.02 3.84
CA ASN A 27 6.07 -3.50 3.98
C ASN A 27 5.88 -2.35 2.99
N TYR A 28 5.14 -2.59 1.92
CA TYR A 28 4.84 -1.60 0.90
C TYR A 28 3.58 -0.82 1.27
N LEU A 29 3.72 0.50 1.34
CA LEU A 29 2.62 1.46 1.39
C LEU A 29 2.46 2.05 -0.01
N ILE A 30 1.42 1.64 -0.73
CA ILE A 30 1.24 1.97 -2.16
C ILE A 30 0.02 2.86 -2.31
N ASP A 31 0.16 3.98 -3.01
CA ASP A 31 -0.98 4.84 -3.33
C ASP A 31 -1.91 4.19 -4.38
N ILE A 32 -3.13 4.72 -4.52
CA ILE A 32 -4.09 4.23 -5.51
C ILE A 32 -4.15 5.17 -6.72
N ASP A 33 -4.73 6.34 -6.53
CA ASP A 33 -5.00 7.30 -7.59
C ASP A 33 -3.70 7.87 -8.16
N GLY A 34 -3.53 7.81 -9.48
CA GLY A 34 -2.30 8.20 -10.17
C GLY A 34 -1.11 7.24 -9.99
N THR A 35 -1.30 6.11 -9.30
CA THR A 35 -0.26 5.09 -9.06
C THR A 35 -0.63 3.72 -9.61
N ILE A 36 -1.83 3.20 -9.32
CA ILE A 36 -2.32 1.94 -9.90
C ILE A 36 -3.48 2.14 -10.88
N CYS A 37 -4.12 3.31 -10.86
CA CYS A 37 -5.19 3.69 -11.76
C CYS A 37 -5.15 5.18 -12.08
N ASP A 38 -6.11 5.64 -12.88
CA ASP A 38 -6.36 7.06 -13.11
C ASP A 38 -6.34 7.89 -11.81
N ASP A 39 -5.89 9.14 -11.90
CA ASP A 39 -5.96 10.11 -10.81
C ASP A 39 -7.40 10.63 -10.65
N ILE A 40 -8.05 10.24 -9.55
CA ILE A 40 -9.45 10.54 -9.27
C ILE A 40 -9.55 11.38 -7.98
N PRO A 41 -10.09 12.61 -8.06
CA PRO A 41 -10.33 13.42 -6.88
C PRO A 41 -11.51 12.87 -6.06
N ASN A 42 -11.50 13.11 -4.75
CA ASN A 42 -12.59 12.71 -3.85
C ASN A 42 -13.94 13.36 -4.19
N GLU A 43 -13.90 14.46 -4.92
CA GLU A 43 -15.07 15.20 -5.39
C GLU A 43 -15.82 14.47 -6.53
N GLU A 44 -15.22 13.42 -7.13
CA GLU A 44 -15.80 12.65 -8.24
C GLU A 44 -15.77 11.12 -7.98
N PRO A 45 -16.34 10.63 -6.87
CA PRO A 45 -16.24 9.22 -6.46
C PRO A 45 -16.90 8.24 -7.45
N GLU A 46 -17.85 8.70 -8.27
CA GLU A 46 -18.50 7.93 -9.32
C GLU A 46 -17.55 7.48 -10.44
N ARG A 47 -16.36 8.09 -10.54
CA ARG A 47 -15.31 7.68 -11.48
C ARG A 47 -14.55 6.44 -11.01
N ILE A 48 -14.51 6.16 -9.70
CA ILE A 48 -13.73 5.06 -9.12
C ILE A 48 -14.04 3.71 -9.80
N PRO A 49 -15.30 3.28 -10.00
CA PRO A 49 -15.58 1.98 -10.62
C PRO A 49 -15.15 1.88 -12.09
N LYS A 50 -14.89 3.01 -12.76
CA LYS A 50 -14.53 3.09 -14.18
C LYS A 50 -13.06 3.46 -14.41
N ALA A 51 -12.29 3.61 -13.33
CA ALA A 51 -10.88 3.99 -13.41
C ALA A 51 -10.11 2.96 -14.25
N MET A 52 -9.29 3.44 -15.18
CA MET A 52 -8.40 2.60 -15.96
C MET A 52 -7.18 2.21 -15.13
N GLU A 53 -6.81 0.93 -15.18
CA GLU A 53 -5.58 0.42 -14.56
C GLU A 53 -4.34 1.00 -15.27
N ILE A 54 -3.34 1.43 -14.48
CA ILE A 54 -2.03 1.81 -15.01
C ILE A 54 -1.27 0.54 -15.39
N ALA A 55 -0.74 0.49 -16.62
CA ALA A 55 -0.03 -0.67 -17.14
C ALA A 55 1.12 -1.11 -16.21
N GLY A 56 1.22 -2.43 -15.99
CA GLY A 56 2.26 -3.06 -15.14
C GLY A 56 1.98 -3.03 -13.64
N ALA A 57 1.03 -2.22 -13.16
CA ALA A 57 0.74 -2.07 -11.72
C ALA A 57 0.38 -3.39 -11.05
N LYS A 58 -0.62 -4.10 -11.60
CA LYS A 58 -1.10 -5.35 -11.05
C LYS A 58 -0.04 -6.44 -11.03
N GLU A 59 0.66 -6.63 -12.14
CA GLU A 59 1.68 -7.67 -12.26
C GLU A 59 2.79 -7.45 -11.23
N LYS A 60 3.30 -6.21 -11.13
CA LYS A 60 4.36 -5.87 -10.17
C LYS A 60 3.90 -6.05 -8.73
N ILE A 61 2.75 -5.49 -8.35
CA ILE A 61 2.23 -5.59 -6.98
C ILE A 61 1.93 -7.04 -6.60
N ASN A 62 1.32 -7.81 -7.50
CA ASN A 62 1.07 -9.22 -7.25
C ASN A 62 2.38 -10.01 -7.14
N SER A 63 3.42 -9.68 -7.92
CA SER A 63 4.74 -10.31 -7.76
C SER A 63 5.35 -10.06 -6.37
N TYR A 64 5.18 -8.85 -5.82
CA TYR A 64 5.61 -8.55 -4.45
C TYR A 64 4.81 -9.34 -3.41
N TYR A 65 3.49 -9.44 -3.60
CA TYR A 65 2.63 -10.25 -2.75
C TYR A 65 3.08 -11.73 -2.74
N GLU A 66 3.30 -12.33 -3.91
CA GLU A 66 3.74 -13.74 -4.03
C GLU A 66 5.14 -13.98 -3.46
N ALA A 67 6.02 -12.97 -3.51
CA ALA A 67 7.34 -13.02 -2.86
C ALA A 67 7.27 -12.87 -1.33
N GLY A 68 6.07 -12.72 -0.75
CA GLY A 68 5.85 -12.64 0.70
C GLY A 68 5.97 -11.22 1.28
N HIS A 69 6.05 -10.19 0.43
CA HIS A 69 5.99 -8.80 0.89
C HIS A 69 4.57 -8.44 1.36
N ILE A 70 4.49 -7.50 2.29
CA ILE A 70 3.21 -7.01 2.79
C ILE A 70 2.78 -5.83 1.94
N ILE A 71 1.63 -5.96 1.30
CA ILE A 71 1.03 -4.91 0.46
C ILE A 71 -0.11 -4.23 1.23
N THR A 72 0.06 -2.94 1.49
CA THR A 72 -0.97 -2.08 2.06
C THR A 72 -1.25 -0.91 1.12
N PHE A 73 -2.47 -0.79 0.63
CA PHE A 73 -2.88 0.40 -0.10
C PHE A 73 -3.08 1.55 0.89
N PHE A 74 -2.45 2.70 0.63
CA PHE A 74 -2.48 3.89 1.47
C PHE A 74 -2.94 5.10 0.66
N THR A 75 -4.25 5.36 0.71
CA THR A 75 -4.95 6.27 -0.20
C THR A 75 -5.57 7.45 0.53
N SER A 76 -5.65 8.60 -0.15
CA SER A 76 -6.36 9.78 0.35
C SER A 76 -7.87 9.75 0.10
N ARG A 77 -8.36 8.66 -0.51
CA ARG A 77 -9.79 8.37 -0.61
C ARG A 77 -10.47 8.37 0.76
N LEU A 78 -11.70 8.85 0.78
CA LEU A 78 -12.50 8.89 2.01
C LEU A 78 -13.02 7.50 2.38
N GLU A 79 -13.17 7.22 3.67
CA GLU A 79 -13.75 5.95 4.16
C GLU A 79 -15.13 5.64 3.55
N SER A 80 -15.93 6.67 3.22
CA SER A 80 -17.21 6.50 2.52
C SER A 80 -17.10 5.84 1.14
N THR A 81 -15.90 5.83 0.54
CA THR A 81 -15.60 5.21 -0.77
C THR A 81 -14.87 3.87 -0.64
N ARG A 82 -14.73 3.32 0.58
CA ARG A 82 -14.04 2.05 0.83
C ARG A 82 -14.63 0.91 0.01
N GLU A 83 -15.93 0.70 0.08
CA GLU A 83 -16.59 -0.45 -0.57
C GLU A 83 -16.40 -0.45 -2.08
N ILE A 84 -16.56 0.71 -2.73
CA ILE A 84 -16.36 0.83 -4.18
C ILE A 84 -14.88 0.70 -4.58
N THR A 85 -13.96 1.10 -3.70
CA THR A 85 -12.51 0.93 -3.90
C THR A 85 -12.09 -0.53 -3.77
N GLU A 86 -12.53 -1.22 -2.71
CA GLU A 86 -12.28 -2.65 -2.52
C GLU A 86 -12.88 -3.47 -3.65
N LYS A 87 -14.09 -3.13 -4.10
CA LYS A 87 -14.69 -3.75 -5.28
C LYS A 87 -13.82 -3.56 -6.52
N TRP A 88 -13.36 -2.34 -6.80
CA TRP A 88 -12.50 -2.09 -7.97
C TRP A 88 -11.19 -2.89 -7.89
N LEU A 89 -10.52 -2.90 -6.73
CA LEU A 89 -9.28 -3.67 -6.51
C LEU A 89 -9.48 -5.17 -6.75
N ASN A 90 -10.57 -5.73 -6.22
CA ASN A 90 -10.93 -7.14 -6.37
C ASN A 90 -11.27 -7.49 -7.83
N ASP A 91 -12.08 -6.67 -8.49
CA ASP A 91 -12.47 -6.87 -9.89
C ASP A 91 -11.24 -6.83 -10.83
N HIS A 92 -10.24 -6.00 -10.51
CA HIS A 92 -9.01 -5.92 -11.29
C HIS A 92 -7.99 -7.00 -10.94
N GLY A 93 -8.14 -7.68 -9.80
CA GLY A 93 -7.29 -8.80 -9.37
C GLY A 93 -6.03 -8.40 -8.61
N PHE A 94 -6.04 -7.26 -7.91
CA PHE A 94 -4.94 -6.88 -7.02
C PHE A 94 -4.93 -7.74 -5.76
N LYS A 95 -3.76 -8.29 -5.41
CA LYS A 95 -3.54 -9.01 -4.15
C LYS A 95 -2.94 -8.05 -3.13
N TYR A 96 -3.63 -7.90 -2.00
CA TYR A 96 -3.21 -7.01 -0.93
C TYR A 96 -3.61 -7.54 0.44
N HIS A 97 -3.00 -7.00 1.50
CA HIS A 97 -3.25 -7.42 2.88
C HIS A 97 -4.16 -6.44 3.59
N GLN A 98 -3.96 -5.13 3.37
CA GLN A 98 -4.68 -4.07 4.07
C GLN A 98 -4.91 -2.85 3.17
N MET A 99 -5.88 -2.02 3.56
CA MET A 99 -6.12 -0.72 2.95
C MET A 99 -6.39 0.33 4.04
N ILE A 100 -5.53 1.35 4.08
CA ILE A 100 -5.62 2.50 4.97
C ILE A 100 -6.16 3.68 4.16
N MET A 101 -7.34 4.17 4.56
CA MET A 101 -8.03 5.29 3.93
C MET A 101 -7.69 6.60 4.65
N ASN A 102 -8.18 7.73 4.12
CA ASN A 102 -8.01 9.07 4.68
C ASN A 102 -6.54 9.49 4.87
N LYS A 103 -5.61 9.04 4.01
CA LYS A 103 -4.27 9.63 3.93
C LYS A 103 -4.40 11.15 3.75
N PRO A 104 -3.61 11.97 4.47
CA PRO A 104 -3.64 13.43 4.30
C PRO A 104 -3.49 13.85 2.83
N ARG A 105 -4.35 14.76 2.36
CA ARG A 105 -4.33 15.28 0.97
C ARG A 105 -3.29 16.39 0.82
N GLY A 106 -2.87 16.62 -0.42
CA GLY A 106 -2.02 17.77 -0.80
C GLY A 106 -0.53 17.45 -1.00
N GLY A 107 -0.11 16.21 -0.77
CA GLY A 107 1.30 15.83 -0.91
C GLY A 107 2.20 16.51 0.11
N ASN A 108 3.48 16.69 -0.25
CA ASN A 108 4.52 17.30 0.60
C ASN A 108 4.69 16.60 1.97
N TYR A 109 4.80 15.28 1.94
CA TYR A 109 4.95 14.47 3.14
C TYR A 109 6.39 14.57 3.69
N HIS A 110 6.51 14.71 5.01
CA HIS A 110 7.74 14.49 5.75
C HIS A 110 7.48 13.40 6.79
N LEU A 111 8.08 12.24 6.59
CA LEU A 111 7.94 11.11 7.49
C LEU A 111 9.08 11.09 8.50
N ILE A 112 8.74 10.99 9.78
CA ILE A 112 9.69 10.87 10.89
C ILE A 112 9.33 9.59 11.63
N ASP A 113 10.25 8.63 11.65
CA ASP A 113 10.05 7.30 12.26
C ASP A 113 11.36 6.83 12.92
N ASP A 114 11.27 6.04 14.00
CA ASP A 114 12.45 5.45 14.65
C ASP A 114 12.99 4.23 13.88
N LYS A 115 12.25 3.76 12.87
CA LYS A 115 12.65 2.72 11.92
C LYS A 115 13.12 3.32 10.60
N PRO A 116 14.03 2.63 9.88
CA PRO A 116 14.38 3.02 8.53
C PRO A 116 13.15 2.99 7.62
N VAL A 117 12.92 4.09 6.89
CA VAL A 117 11.91 4.16 5.84
C VAL A 117 12.56 4.53 4.53
N VAL A 118 12.18 3.83 3.47
CA VAL A 118 12.54 4.17 2.09
C VAL A 118 11.34 4.80 1.43
N ALA A 119 11.53 6.01 0.90
CA ALA A 119 10.53 6.70 0.10
C ALA A 119 10.94 6.67 -1.37
N THR A 120 10.02 6.25 -2.23
CA THR A 120 10.20 6.23 -3.68
C THR A 120 9.12 7.09 -4.31
N GLN A 121 9.53 8.08 -5.11
CA GLN A 121 8.59 8.83 -5.93
C GLN A 121 8.19 7.96 -7.12
N PHE A 122 6.88 7.70 -7.26
CA PHE A 122 6.36 6.96 -8.39
C PHE A 122 6.49 7.79 -9.68
N VAL A 123 7.01 7.16 -10.73
CA VAL A 123 7.07 7.72 -12.10
C VAL A 123 6.35 6.77 -13.05
N ASN A 124 6.70 5.49 -13.02
CA ASN A 124 6.00 4.40 -13.69
C ASN A 124 6.45 3.04 -13.09
N TRP A 125 5.71 1.97 -13.39
CA TRP A 125 6.01 0.63 -12.87
C TRP A 125 7.20 -0.07 -13.54
N GLU A 126 7.63 0.36 -14.73
CA GLU A 126 8.82 -0.19 -15.42
C GLU A 126 10.12 0.24 -14.75
N SER A 127 10.11 1.41 -14.11
CA SER A 127 11.26 2.00 -13.41
C SER A 127 11.47 1.50 -11.97
N LEU A 128 10.52 0.73 -11.44
CA LEU A 128 10.53 0.14 -10.10
C LEU A 128 10.89 -1.34 -10.12
#